data_AF-A0AAV0UWD9-F1
#
_entry.id   AF-A0AAV0UWD9-F1
#
_cell.length_a   1.000
_cell.length_b   1.000
_cell.length_c   1.000
_cell.angle_alpha   90.00
_cell.angle_beta   90.00
_cell.angle_gamma   90.00
#
_symmetry.space_group_name_H-M   'P 1'
#
loop_
_entity.id
_entity.type
_entity.pdbx_description
1 polymer ?
#
loop_
_entity_poly.entity_id
_entity_poly.type
_entity_poly.pdbx_seq_one_letter_code
_entity_poly.pdbx_strand_id
1 'polypeptide(L)'
;MPSVEEAKKLRNESIDLSVDSKNLPHTDTERKLASIWSELLRLDNDNVLHREASFFDVGGHSLLSTRLVSSIRDTFGVQLTLADILFSPELCAIASRIDQSLGGPSECNTSVDTKRTEKKVVLPLEAVLDASIYPAATRKAGYSRYRVEMVGLPPRNLFLTGATGFLGTHLLHALLKHSTSIIFCLVRAADEDAAMDRMKKALKEFALFDEAQKFHLEDRIVPVPGDLAQPLLGLDADTFKMLATEIDAILHNGAEVNLVKPYSALKSVNVLGTQEVLRLAVTNGLAKTRVKPVHYISTNGVFPSAMAAPKFLENANLTELSDQLDNGYAQSKWVSEQMCHEAAHRGLPVSILRLGNMAPSSLVGQWNTSDFIYLLLKGCVSLGAVPDRSDWYFDMTPVDYAARAIVHFATLRPVEALGQTLHIQNPSLPVKSDAFFSIFTAAMASKKLAVMEYSEWKISLQQTAAKKDASLELQKLAAGIDSFEMYFQSDKVFDSTISAELLQAGDIFCPLINQHLLTTYTAMW
;
A
#
# COMPACT_ATOMS: atom_id res chain seq x y z
N MET A 1 23.97 -21.05 32.87
CA MET A 1 23.43 -21.53 31.58
C MET A 1 23.09 -23.00 31.76
N PRO A 2 21.91 -23.47 31.35
CA PRO A 2 21.56 -24.89 31.49
C PRO A 2 22.53 -25.76 30.69
N SER A 3 22.76 -26.99 31.16
CA SER A 3 23.63 -27.96 30.48
C SER A 3 23.06 -28.36 29.10
N VAL A 4 23.91 -28.85 28.19
CA VAL A 4 23.47 -29.29 26.84
C VAL A 4 22.41 -30.40 26.93
N GLU A 5 22.44 -31.24 27.97
CA GLU A 5 21.41 -32.24 28.25
C GLU A 5 20.11 -31.64 28.79
N GLU A 6 20.17 -30.64 29.69
CA GLU A 6 18.98 -29.91 30.14
C GLU A 6 18.35 -29.08 29.03
N ALA A 7 19.15 -28.47 28.15
CA ALA A 7 18.67 -27.75 26.98
C ALA A 7 18.01 -28.68 25.95
N LYS A 8 18.51 -29.91 25.78
CA LYS A 8 17.86 -30.95 24.96
C LYS A 8 16.58 -31.48 25.60
N LYS A 9 16.55 -31.65 26.92
CA LYS A 9 15.35 -32.07 27.66
C LYS A 9 14.25 -31.01 27.59
N LEU A 10 14.58 -29.73 27.80
CA LEU A 10 13.68 -28.59 27.63
C LEU A 10 13.20 -28.42 26.18
N ARG A 11 14.01 -28.78 25.18
CA ARG A 11 13.63 -28.78 23.75
C ARG A 11 12.70 -29.94 23.38
N ASN A 12 12.85 -31.09 24.03
CA ASN A 12 11.97 -32.25 23.86
C ASN A 12 10.67 -32.14 24.67
N GLU A 13 10.66 -31.36 25.75
CA GLU A 13 9.45 -31.04 26.55
C GLU A 13 8.66 -29.83 25.99
N SER A 14 9.21 -29.10 25.02
CA SER A 14 8.55 -27.93 24.37
C SER A 14 7.99 -28.21 22.98
N ILE A 15 7.91 -29.49 22.57
CA ILE A 15 7.13 -29.92 21.41
C ILE A 15 6.16 -30.98 21.92
N ASP A 16 4.98 -30.52 22.31
CA ASP A 16 3.85 -31.40 22.50
C ASP A 16 3.44 -31.96 21.13
N LEU A 17 3.89 -33.17 20.81
CA LEU A 17 3.44 -33.97 19.68
C LEU A 17 2.18 -34.76 20.00
N SER A 18 1.52 -34.50 21.15
CA SER A 18 0.16 -34.98 21.31
C SER A 18 -0.74 -34.13 20.42
N VAL A 19 -1.40 -34.79 19.48
CA VAL A 19 -2.52 -34.20 18.74
C VAL A 19 -3.59 -33.91 19.79
N ASP A 20 -3.60 -32.69 20.32
CA ASP A 20 -4.63 -32.27 21.27
C ASP A 20 -5.98 -32.38 20.55
N SER A 21 -6.77 -33.39 20.93
CA SER A 21 -8.09 -33.66 20.34
C SER A 21 -9.03 -32.45 20.43
N LYS A 22 -8.72 -31.47 21.29
CA LYS A 22 -9.46 -30.21 21.40
C LYS A 22 -9.25 -29.24 20.23
N ASN A 23 -8.18 -29.37 19.46
CA ASN A 23 -7.87 -28.45 18.37
C ASN A 23 -8.18 -29.01 16.97
N LEU A 24 -8.80 -30.18 16.89
CA LEU A 24 -9.27 -30.79 15.65
C LEU A 24 -10.66 -30.26 15.24
N PRO A 25 -11.07 -30.38 13.97
CA PRO A 25 -12.43 -30.08 13.53
C PRO A 25 -13.49 -30.90 14.29
N HIS A 26 -14.34 -30.23 15.07
CA HIS A 26 -15.32 -30.83 15.99
C HIS A 26 -16.69 -30.98 15.35
N THR A 27 -17.14 -30.01 14.56
CA THR A 27 -18.45 -30.06 13.89
C THR A 27 -18.36 -30.73 12.52
N ASP A 28 -19.49 -31.22 11.99
CA ASP A 28 -19.55 -31.77 10.63
C ASP A 28 -19.22 -30.71 9.57
N THR A 29 -19.59 -29.46 9.83
CA THR A 29 -19.26 -28.31 8.98
C THR A 29 -17.76 -28.02 9.01
N GLU A 30 -17.13 -28.00 10.19
CA GLU A 30 -15.67 -27.86 10.31
C GLU A 30 -14.94 -28.99 9.57
N ARG A 31 -15.37 -30.25 9.72
CA ARG A 31 -14.75 -31.41 9.02
C ARG A 31 -14.87 -31.31 7.49
N LYS A 32 -16.06 -30.96 6.99
CA LYS A 32 -16.28 -30.79 5.54
C LYS A 32 -15.49 -29.61 4.99
N LEU A 33 -15.45 -28.50 5.72
CA LEU A 33 -14.66 -27.33 5.35
C LEU A 33 -13.15 -27.64 5.33
N ALA A 34 -12.66 -28.42 6.30
CA ALA A 34 -11.28 -28.91 6.31
C ALA A 34 -10.96 -29.73 5.07
N SER A 35 -11.88 -30.60 4.62
CA SER A 35 -11.70 -31.36 3.38
C SER A 35 -11.58 -30.46 2.15
N ILE A 36 -12.45 -29.44 2.04
CA ILE A 36 -12.39 -28.44 0.96
C ILE A 36 -11.04 -27.71 0.98
N TRP A 37 -10.55 -27.34 2.17
CA TRP A 37 -9.25 -26.68 2.31
C TRP A 37 -8.10 -27.58 1.88
N SER A 38 -8.07 -28.83 2.34
CA SER A 38 -7.01 -29.78 1.96
C SER A 38 -6.96 -30.01 0.46
N GLU A 39 -8.11 -30.08 -0.22
CA GLU A 39 -8.19 -30.18 -1.68
C GLU A 39 -7.70 -28.91 -2.39
N LEU A 40 -8.14 -27.74 -1.93
CA LEU A 40 -7.77 -26.45 -2.54
C LEU A 40 -6.29 -26.12 -2.36
N LEU A 41 -5.73 -26.44 -1.20
CA LEU A 41 -4.36 -26.15 -0.80
C LEU A 41 -3.39 -27.28 -1.16
N ARG A 42 -3.90 -28.41 -1.66
CA ARG A 42 -3.11 -29.62 -1.98
C ARG A 42 -2.27 -30.10 -0.78
N LEU A 43 -2.88 -30.15 0.39
CA LEU A 43 -2.24 -30.65 1.60
C LEU A 43 -2.19 -32.18 1.54
N ASP A 44 -1.05 -32.78 1.91
CA ASP A 44 -0.92 -34.24 2.03
C ASP A 44 -1.92 -34.81 3.06
N ASN A 45 -2.40 -36.04 2.85
CA ASN A 45 -3.42 -36.68 3.70
C ASN A 45 -3.02 -36.83 5.18
N ASP A 46 -1.73 -36.70 5.50
CA ASP A 46 -1.20 -36.75 6.88
C ASP A 46 -1.26 -35.38 7.59
N ASN A 47 -1.58 -34.28 6.88
CA ASN A 47 -1.72 -32.96 7.46
C ASN A 47 -3.13 -32.75 8.03
N VAL A 48 -3.24 -32.88 9.35
CA VAL A 48 -4.49 -32.61 10.04
C VAL A 48 -4.63 -31.11 10.29
N LEU A 49 -5.61 -30.47 9.64
CA LEU A 49 -5.89 -29.05 9.82
C LEU A 49 -6.50 -28.79 11.21
N HIS A 50 -5.90 -27.86 11.95
CA HIS A 50 -6.45 -27.40 13.22
C HIS A 50 -7.70 -26.54 12.98
N ARG A 51 -8.68 -26.60 13.89
CA ARG A 51 -9.92 -25.80 13.79
C ARG A 51 -9.67 -24.28 13.87
N GLU A 52 -8.60 -23.87 14.53
CA GLU A 52 -8.19 -22.46 14.62
C GLU A 52 -7.19 -22.06 13.52
N ALA A 53 -6.87 -22.97 12.58
CA ALA A 53 -5.98 -22.64 11.48
C ALA A 53 -6.60 -21.56 10.60
N SER A 54 -5.85 -20.48 10.37
CA SER A 54 -6.19 -19.44 9.41
C SER A 54 -5.91 -19.92 8.00
N PHE A 55 -6.86 -19.70 7.08
CA PHE A 55 -6.75 -20.09 5.68
C PHE A 55 -5.48 -19.55 5.02
N PHE A 56 -5.07 -18.33 5.38
CA PHE A 56 -3.91 -17.67 4.80
C PHE A 56 -2.58 -18.19 5.34
N ASP A 57 -2.57 -18.63 6.60
CA ASP A 57 -1.37 -19.16 7.25
C ASP A 57 -1.01 -20.55 6.71
N VAL A 58 -2.01 -21.31 6.26
CA VAL A 58 -1.84 -22.63 5.63
C VAL A 58 -1.64 -22.57 4.12
N GLY A 59 -1.31 -21.39 3.57
CA GLY A 59 -0.96 -21.20 2.15
C GLY A 59 -2.09 -20.69 1.26
N GLY A 60 -3.24 -20.34 1.83
CA GLY A 60 -4.32 -19.68 1.13
C GLY A 60 -3.94 -18.28 0.68
N HIS A 61 -4.49 -17.84 -0.44
CA HIS A 61 -4.33 -16.50 -0.99
C HIS A 61 -5.62 -16.08 -1.70
N SER A 62 -5.76 -14.82 -2.09
CA SER A 62 -7.03 -14.26 -2.61
C SER A 62 -7.67 -15.08 -3.73
N LEU A 63 -6.87 -15.62 -4.68
CA LEU A 63 -7.39 -16.52 -5.73
C LEU A 63 -7.87 -17.89 -5.22
N LEU A 64 -7.29 -18.41 -4.13
CA LEU A 64 -7.80 -19.61 -3.47
C LEU A 64 -9.01 -19.28 -2.59
N SER A 65 -9.08 -18.07 -2.02
CA SER A 65 -10.23 -17.61 -1.25
C SER A 65 -11.48 -17.46 -2.12
N THR A 66 -11.35 -17.00 -3.37
CA THR A 66 -12.48 -16.95 -4.31
C THR A 66 -12.95 -18.36 -4.70
N ARG A 67 -12.01 -19.30 -4.89
CA ARG A 67 -12.35 -20.72 -5.09
C ARG A 67 -13.01 -21.32 -3.86
N LEU A 68 -12.51 -21.00 -2.66
CA LEU A 68 -13.09 -21.42 -1.39
C LEU A 68 -14.53 -20.93 -1.25
N VAL A 69 -14.81 -19.66 -1.56
CA VAL A 69 -16.18 -19.11 -1.59
C VAL A 69 -17.07 -19.90 -2.55
N SER A 70 -16.59 -20.21 -3.77
CA SER A 70 -17.34 -21.03 -4.72
C SER A 70 -17.60 -22.43 -4.18
N SER A 71 -16.58 -23.10 -3.63
CA SER A 71 -16.70 -24.44 -3.07
C SER A 71 -17.63 -24.48 -1.86
N ILE A 72 -17.65 -23.43 -1.03
CA ILE A 72 -18.60 -23.30 0.09
C ILE A 72 -20.02 -23.19 -0.43
N ARG A 73 -20.26 -22.36 -1.45
CA ARG A 73 -21.57 -22.24 -2.09
C ARG A 73 -22.03 -23.57 -2.70
N ASP A 74 -21.14 -24.25 -3.42
CA ASP A 74 -21.48 -25.48 -4.13
C ASP A 74 -21.71 -26.66 -3.16
N THR A 75 -20.99 -26.69 -2.03
CA THR A 75 -21.08 -27.79 -1.04
C THR A 75 -22.17 -27.58 0.00
N PHE A 76 -22.33 -26.34 0.49
CA PHE A 76 -23.24 -26.00 1.58
C PHE A 76 -24.47 -25.21 1.15
N GLY A 77 -24.52 -24.70 -0.09
CA GLY A 77 -25.63 -23.85 -0.55
C GLY A 77 -25.64 -22.45 0.07
N VAL A 78 -24.56 -22.06 0.77
CA VAL A 78 -24.43 -20.77 1.46
C VAL A 78 -23.62 -19.79 0.62
N GLN A 79 -24.13 -18.56 0.45
CA GLN A 79 -23.37 -17.48 -0.16
C GLN A 79 -22.56 -16.72 0.89
N LEU A 80 -21.27 -17.01 0.97
CA LEU A 80 -20.31 -16.14 1.65
C LEU A 80 -19.61 -15.23 0.63
N THR A 81 -19.22 -14.04 1.06
CA THR A 81 -18.41 -13.13 0.27
C THR A 81 -16.92 -13.39 0.50
N LEU A 82 -16.05 -12.88 -0.39
CA LEU A 82 -14.61 -12.90 -0.15
C LEU A 82 -14.26 -12.14 1.15
N ALA A 83 -14.98 -11.06 1.45
CA ALA A 83 -14.81 -10.31 2.69
C ALA A 83 -15.07 -11.19 3.92
N ASP A 84 -16.07 -12.09 3.88
CA ASP A 84 -16.38 -12.96 5.01
C ASP A 84 -15.23 -13.91 5.38
N ILE A 85 -14.56 -14.46 4.37
CA ILE A 85 -13.37 -15.30 4.54
C ILE A 85 -12.18 -14.48 5.05
N LEU A 86 -12.10 -13.20 4.67
CA LEU A 86 -10.99 -12.32 5.03
C LEU A 86 -11.09 -11.76 6.45
N PHE A 87 -12.32 -11.46 6.90
CA PHE A 87 -12.56 -10.93 8.24
C PHE A 87 -12.40 -11.98 9.34
N SER A 88 -12.66 -13.25 9.04
CA SER A 88 -12.51 -14.36 9.99
C SER A 88 -11.97 -15.58 9.25
N PRO A 89 -10.65 -15.63 8.95
CA PRO A 89 -10.07 -16.66 8.11
C PRO A 89 -9.89 -18.01 8.80
N GLU A 90 -10.23 -18.13 10.08
CA GLU A 90 -10.10 -19.36 10.85
C GLU A 90 -11.15 -20.39 10.43
N LEU A 91 -10.73 -21.66 10.31
CA LEU A 91 -11.60 -22.75 9.87
C LEU A 91 -12.89 -22.85 10.70
N CYS A 92 -12.80 -22.72 12.02
CA CYS A 92 -13.95 -22.74 12.92
C CYS A 92 -14.85 -21.50 12.76
N ALA A 93 -14.29 -20.34 12.47
CA ALA A 93 -15.05 -19.10 12.30
C ALA A 93 -15.85 -19.11 10.99
N ILE A 94 -15.23 -19.59 9.90
CA ILE A 94 -15.92 -19.77 8.62
C ILE A 94 -17.00 -20.85 8.73
N ALA A 95 -16.70 -21.99 9.38
CA ALA A 95 -17.69 -23.04 9.63
C ALA A 95 -18.89 -22.50 10.43
N SER A 96 -18.65 -21.69 11.46
CA SER A 96 -19.72 -21.07 12.24
C SER A 96 -20.61 -20.13 11.41
N ARG A 97 -20.04 -19.37 10.47
CA ARG A 97 -20.83 -18.53 9.54
C ARG A 97 -21.67 -19.36 8.57
N ILE A 98 -21.15 -20.52 8.14
CA ILE A 98 -21.91 -21.48 7.33
C ILE A 98 -23.08 -22.02 8.16
N ASP A 99 -22.84 -22.45 9.39
CA ASP A 99 -23.87 -23.00 10.29
C ASP A 99 -24.97 -21.98 10.61
N GLN A 100 -24.60 -20.72 10.86
CA GLN A 100 -25.54 -19.60 11.06
C GLN A 100 -26.41 -19.37 9.82
N SER A 101 -25.84 -19.44 8.62
CA SER A 101 -26.57 -19.26 7.36
C SER A 101 -27.51 -20.43 7.06
N LEU A 102 -27.24 -21.62 7.61
CA LEU A 102 -28.05 -22.83 7.46
C LEU A 102 -29.13 -23.00 8.55
N GLY A 103 -29.21 -22.06 9.50
CA GLY A 103 -30.18 -22.14 10.61
C GLY A 103 -29.87 -23.23 11.64
N GLY A 104 -28.62 -23.73 11.69
CA GLY A 104 -28.18 -24.75 12.63
C GLY A 104 -27.90 -24.21 14.04
N PRO A 105 -27.91 -25.06 15.08
CA PRO A 105 -27.45 -24.67 16.41
C PRO A 105 -25.95 -24.32 16.38
N SER A 106 -25.62 -23.13 16.88
CA SER A 106 -24.24 -22.64 16.96
C SER A 106 -23.48 -23.37 18.07
N GLU A 107 -22.67 -24.37 17.72
CA GLU A 107 -21.87 -25.13 18.71
C GLU A 107 -20.53 -24.46 19.08
N CYS A 108 -20.15 -23.36 18.40
CA CYS A 108 -19.10 -22.49 18.90
C CYS A 108 -19.68 -21.57 19.99
N ASN A 109 -20.00 -22.16 21.15
CA ASN A 109 -20.04 -21.41 22.40
C ASN A 109 -18.58 -21.08 22.76
N THR A 110 -18.10 -19.92 22.31
CA THR A 110 -17.13 -19.17 23.11
C THR A 110 -17.85 -18.68 24.37
N SER A 111 -18.16 -19.63 25.27
CA SER A 111 -18.48 -19.35 26.67
C SER A 111 -17.22 -19.28 27.53
N VAL A 112 -16.06 -19.13 26.90
CA VAL A 112 -15.02 -18.26 27.42
C VAL A 112 -15.41 -16.87 26.97
N ASP A 113 -16.00 -16.10 27.88
CA ASP A 113 -16.16 -14.64 27.84
C ASP A 113 -16.15 -14.04 26.41
N THR A 114 -17.29 -13.58 25.93
CA THR A 114 -17.45 -12.61 24.83
C THR A 114 -16.72 -11.26 25.09
N LYS A 115 -15.75 -11.27 26.01
CA LYS A 115 -14.60 -10.39 26.18
C LYS A 115 -13.27 -11.12 25.90
N ARG A 116 -13.14 -11.91 24.83
CA ARG A 116 -11.91 -11.73 24.04
C ARG A 116 -12.07 -10.35 23.43
N THR A 117 -11.62 -9.37 24.21
CA THR A 117 -11.31 -8.04 23.73
C THR A 117 -10.35 -8.26 22.56
N GLU A 118 -10.87 -8.41 21.34
CA GLU A 118 -10.23 -7.71 20.24
C GLU A 118 -10.12 -6.30 20.78
N LYS A 119 -8.91 -5.94 21.22
CA LYS A 119 -8.65 -4.60 21.71
C LYS A 119 -9.03 -3.73 20.54
N LYS A 120 -10.23 -3.12 20.59
CA LYS A 120 -10.67 -2.17 19.59
C LYS A 120 -9.51 -1.19 19.47
N VAL A 121 -8.85 -1.21 18.31
CA VAL A 121 -7.66 -0.40 18.11
C VAL A 121 -8.14 1.04 18.16
N VAL A 122 -7.78 1.74 19.23
CA VAL A 122 -8.08 3.17 19.36
C VAL A 122 -6.95 3.88 18.65
N LEU A 123 -7.14 4.21 17.37
CA LEU A 123 -6.10 4.78 16.52
C LEU A 123 -5.43 6.03 17.12
N PRO A 124 -6.14 6.95 17.80
CA PRO A 124 -5.47 8.05 18.51
C PRO A 124 -4.44 7.61 19.56
N LEU A 125 -4.63 6.45 20.22
CA LEU A 125 -3.65 5.89 21.16
C LEU A 125 -2.48 5.20 20.46
N GLU A 126 -2.66 4.80 19.20
CA GLU A 126 -1.59 4.27 18.36
C GLU A 126 -0.75 5.38 17.71
N ALA A 127 -1.33 6.57 17.53
CA ALA A 127 -0.68 7.78 16.99
C ALA A 127 0.28 8.46 17.98
N VAL A 128 0.99 7.67 18.80
CA VAL A 128 1.92 8.17 19.82
C VAL A 128 3.35 7.98 19.33
N LEU A 129 4.02 9.09 19.06
CA LEU A 129 5.44 9.10 18.71
C LEU A 129 6.31 8.91 19.95
N ASP A 130 7.23 7.94 19.92
CA ASP A 130 8.24 7.68 20.96
C ASP A 130 8.86 8.99 21.49
N ALA A 131 8.83 9.20 22.81
CA ALA A 131 9.27 10.42 23.47
C ALA A 131 10.77 10.74 23.29
N SER A 132 11.58 9.72 22.97
CA SER A 132 13.00 9.91 22.64
C SER A 132 13.21 10.54 21.26
N ILE A 133 12.21 10.44 20.36
CA ILE A 133 12.24 11.05 19.03
C ILE A 133 11.95 12.54 19.19
N TYR A 134 13.01 13.30 19.42
CA TYR A 134 12.95 14.72 19.64
C TYR A 134 14.24 15.35 19.12
N PRO A 135 14.19 16.40 18.29
CA PRO A 135 15.39 17.11 17.87
C PRO A 135 16.22 17.56 19.08
N ALA A 136 17.49 17.13 19.20
CA ALA A 136 18.33 17.49 20.35
C ALA A 136 18.50 19.01 20.54
N ALA A 137 18.32 19.76 19.45
CA ALA A 137 18.34 21.21 19.36
C ALA A 137 17.28 21.95 20.20
N THR A 138 16.19 21.31 20.61
CA THR A 138 15.05 21.98 21.28
C THR A 138 15.00 21.73 22.80
N ARG A 139 15.92 20.93 23.38
CA ARG A 139 15.85 20.52 24.81
C ARG A 139 16.37 21.52 25.85
N LYS A 140 17.13 22.57 25.48
CA LYS A 140 17.62 23.59 26.44
C LYS A 140 17.69 24.97 25.78
N ALA A 141 16.97 25.92 26.36
CA ALA A 141 17.07 27.37 26.21
C ALA A 141 18.09 27.89 25.16
N GLY A 142 17.57 28.35 24.02
CA GLY A 142 18.10 29.53 23.33
C GLY A 142 19.42 29.42 22.56
N TYR A 143 20.06 28.25 22.43
CA TYR A 143 21.34 28.14 21.70
C TYR A 143 21.42 27.06 20.62
N SER A 144 20.31 26.49 20.17
CA SER A 144 20.36 25.83 18.87
C SER A 144 20.32 26.89 17.79
N ARG A 145 21.49 27.25 17.28
CA ARG A 145 21.64 27.73 15.91
C ARG A 145 21.21 26.60 14.98
N TYR A 146 19.90 26.29 14.93
CA TYR A 146 19.27 25.70 13.77
C TYR A 146 19.75 26.54 12.59
N ARG A 147 20.62 26.01 11.75
CA ARG A 147 20.78 26.58 10.41
C ARG A 147 19.56 26.11 9.62
N VAL A 148 18.41 26.74 9.87
CA VAL A 148 17.21 26.67 9.03
C VAL A 148 17.61 26.85 7.56
N GLU A 149 18.64 27.67 7.30
CA GLU A 149 19.30 27.86 6.01
C GLU A 149 19.70 26.56 5.28
N MET A 150 20.13 25.49 5.98
CA MET A 150 20.62 24.26 5.32
C MET A 150 19.50 23.25 5.03
N VAL A 151 18.38 23.34 5.74
CA VAL A 151 17.21 22.46 5.58
C VAL A 151 16.45 22.78 4.29
N GLY A 152 16.55 24.03 3.83
CA GLY A 152 15.97 24.48 2.57
C GLY A 152 16.84 24.27 1.34
N LEU A 153 18.07 23.76 1.49
CA LEU A 153 18.97 23.52 0.36
C LEU A 153 18.73 22.13 -0.24
N PRO A 154 19.03 21.95 -1.54
CA PRO A 154 19.08 20.64 -2.15
C PRO A 154 20.00 19.68 -1.36
N PRO A 155 19.51 18.49 -0.98
CA PRO A 155 20.31 17.53 -0.23
C PRO A 155 21.39 16.94 -1.14
N ARG A 156 22.60 16.76 -0.62
CA ARG A 156 23.65 15.99 -1.30
C ARG A 156 23.41 14.51 -1.15
N ASN A 157 23.01 14.06 0.05
CA ASN A 157 22.72 12.66 0.35
C ASN A 157 21.25 12.53 0.78
N LEU A 158 20.44 11.79 0.02
CA LEU A 158 19.03 11.60 0.29
C LEU A 158 18.74 10.13 0.57
N PHE A 159 18.04 9.85 1.67
CA PHE A 159 17.58 8.50 2.00
C PHE A 159 16.19 8.25 1.43
N LEU A 160 16.04 7.23 0.59
CA LEU A 160 14.78 6.82 -0.03
C LEU A 160 14.35 5.46 0.54
N THR A 161 13.13 5.38 1.06
CA THR A 161 12.51 4.09 1.38
C THR A 161 11.54 3.66 0.27
N GLY A 162 11.44 2.34 0.04
CA GLY A 162 10.49 1.79 -0.92
C GLY A 162 10.90 1.94 -2.39
N ALA A 163 12.19 2.07 -2.69
CA ALA A 163 12.73 2.28 -4.03
C ALA A 163 12.36 1.18 -5.06
N THR A 164 11.96 -0.01 -4.60
CA THR A 164 11.57 -1.14 -5.47
C THR A 164 10.04 -1.24 -5.69
N GLY A 165 9.25 -0.33 -5.14
CA GLY A 165 7.79 -0.27 -5.35
C GLY A 165 7.42 0.47 -6.64
N PHE A 166 6.14 0.53 -6.97
CA PHE A 166 5.65 1.22 -8.17
C PHE A 166 6.06 2.70 -8.21
N LEU A 167 5.57 3.52 -7.27
CA LEU A 167 5.99 4.93 -7.17
C LEU A 167 7.48 5.06 -6.84
N GLY A 168 8.00 4.21 -5.95
CA GLY A 168 9.40 4.30 -5.51
C GLY A 168 10.42 4.14 -6.63
N THR A 169 10.14 3.30 -7.63
CA THR A 169 11.00 3.14 -8.81
C THR A 169 11.00 4.40 -9.67
N HIS A 170 9.82 5.03 -9.82
CA HIS A 170 9.70 6.30 -10.54
C HIS A 170 10.34 7.46 -9.77
N LEU A 171 10.27 7.46 -8.44
CA LEU A 171 10.98 8.42 -7.58
C LEU A 171 12.48 8.27 -7.73
N LEU A 172 13.02 7.05 -7.68
CA LEU A 172 14.44 6.78 -7.88
C LEU A 172 14.91 7.30 -9.25
N HIS A 173 14.15 7.00 -10.31
CA HIS A 173 14.41 7.50 -11.65
C HIS A 173 14.38 9.05 -11.71
N ALA A 174 13.34 9.68 -11.14
CA ALA A 174 13.21 11.13 -11.11
C ALA A 174 14.33 11.81 -10.30
N LEU A 175 14.76 11.22 -9.18
CA LEU A 175 15.89 11.69 -8.38
C LEU A 175 17.19 11.67 -9.18
N LEU A 176 17.46 10.58 -9.92
CA LEU A 176 18.63 10.48 -10.79
C LEU A 176 18.59 11.52 -11.91
N LYS A 177 17.44 11.68 -12.56
CA LYS A 177 17.26 12.58 -13.71
C LYS A 177 17.29 14.07 -13.35
N HIS A 178 16.76 14.43 -12.19
CA HIS A 178 16.45 15.83 -11.87
C HIS A 178 17.19 16.43 -10.69
N SER A 179 17.84 15.62 -9.86
CA SER A 179 18.69 16.08 -8.77
C SER A 179 20.14 15.65 -9.01
N THR A 180 21.06 16.13 -8.18
CA THR A 180 22.46 15.66 -8.13
C THR A 180 22.76 14.83 -6.89
N SER A 181 21.74 14.49 -6.09
CA SER A 181 21.90 13.79 -4.81
C SER A 181 22.41 12.35 -4.97
N ILE A 182 23.25 11.89 -4.07
CA ILE A 182 23.51 10.46 -3.85
C ILE A 182 22.30 9.89 -3.08
N ILE A 183 21.79 8.75 -3.51
CA ILE A 183 20.51 8.20 -3.09
C ILE A 183 20.77 6.91 -2.31
N PHE A 184 20.57 6.96 -1.00
CA PHE A 184 20.66 5.82 -0.11
C PHE A 184 19.31 5.09 -0.11
N CYS A 185 19.25 3.89 -0.68
CA CYS A 185 17.99 3.17 -0.90
C CYS A 185 17.82 2.01 0.09
N LEU A 186 16.85 2.11 1.00
CA LEU A 186 16.48 1.00 1.87
C LEU A 186 15.77 -0.10 1.08
N VAL A 187 16.36 -1.30 1.04
CA VAL A 187 15.85 -2.45 0.29
C VAL A 187 15.98 -3.72 1.10
N ARG A 188 14.89 -4.50 1.20
CA ARG A 188 14.93 -5.84 1.81
C ARG A 188 15.78 -6.79 0.96
N ALA A 189 17.01 -7.06 1.35
CA ALA A 189 17.93 -7.91 0.61
C ALA A 189 18.92 -8.56 1.58
N ALA A 190 19.63 -9.59 1.12
CA ALA A 190 20.67 -10.23 1.90
C ALA A 190 21.91 -9.32 2.07
N ASP A 191 22.24 -8.56 1.03
CA ASP A 191 23.42 -7.71 0.93
C ASP A 191 23.19 -6.57 -0.10
N GLU A 192 24.21 -5.71 -0.26
CA GLU A 192 24.17 -4.51 -1.11
C GLU A 192 24.02 -4.86 -2.60
N ASP A 193 24.68 -5.92 -3.06
CA ASP A 193 24.61 -6.38 -4.46
C ASP A 193 23.20 -6.88 -4.79
N ALA A 194 22.61 -7.71 -3.94
CA ALA A 194 21.23 -8.16 -4.09
C ALA A 194 20.24 -7.00 -4.00
N ALA A 195 20.49 -5.99 -3.16
CA ALA A 195 19.67 -4.79 -3.11
C ALA A 195 19.75 -3.99 -4.42
N MET A 196 20.96 -3.80 -4.97
CA MET A 196 21.19 -3.15 -6.26
C MET A 196 20.45 -3.89 -7.39
N ASP A 197 20.59 -5.22 -7.46
CA ASP A 197 19.93 -6.04 -8.47
C ASP A 197 18.41 -5.93 -8.42
N ARG A 198 17.82 -5.89 -7.22
CA ARG A 198 16.38 -5.66 -7.06
C ARG A 198 15.94 -4.30 -7.60
N MET A 199 16.72 -3.23 -7.37
CA MET A 199 16.41 -1.91 -7.92
C MET A 199 16.57 -1.85 -9.44
N LYS A 200 17.64 -2.43 -9.99
CA LYS A 200 17.85 -2.54 -11.43
C LYS A 200 16.73 -3.34 -12.10
N LYS A 201 16.28 -4.44 -11.48
CA LYS A 201 15.13 -5.22 -11.95
C LYS A 201 13.84 -4.41 -11.96
N ALA A 202 13.55 -3.66 -10.88
CA ALA A 202 12.36 -2.82 -10.81
C ALA A 202 12.37 -1.72 -11.89
N LEU A 203 13.52 -1.06 -12.11
CA LEU A 203 13.67 -0.06 -13.19
C LEU A 203 13.44 -0.68 -14.58
N LYS A 204 13.87 -1.92 -14.82
CA LYS A 204 13.61 -2.64 -16.08
C LYS A 204 12.13 -2.98 -16.24
N GLU A 205 11.47 -3.41 -15.17
CA GLU A 205 10.04 -3.73 -15.16
C GLU A 205 9.17 -2.53 -15.59
N PHE A 206 9.57 -1.32 -15.24
CA PHE A 206 8.90 -0.07 -15.64
C PHE A 206 9.53 0.62 -16.86
N ALA A 207 10.45 -0.04 -17.57
CA ALA A 207 11.15 0.48 -18.74
C ALA A 207 11.86 1.85 -18.51
N LEU A 208 12.41 2.04 -17.31
CA LEU A 208 13.16 3.24 -16.88
C LEU A 208 14.67 3.00 -16.82
N PHE A 209 15.12 1.75 -16.92
CA PHE A 209 16.53 1.39 -16.69
C PHE A 209 17.50 2.06 -17.68
N ASP A 210 17.22 2.02 -18.98
CA ASP A 210 18.11 2.57 -20.00
C ASP A 210 18.25 4.09 -19.90
N GLU A 211 17.19 4.78 -19.48
CA GLU A 211 17.25 6.22 -19.21
C GLU A 211 18.02 6.49 -17.91
N ALA A 212 17.77 5.71 -16.84
CA ALA A 212 18.47 5.85 -15.57
C ALA A 212 19.99 5.68 -15.70
N GLN A 213 20.46 4.77 -16.57
CA GLN A 213 21.89 4.57 -16.83
C GLN A 213 22.58 5.82 -17.36
N LYS A 214 21.88 6.68 -18.12
CA LYS A 214 22.42 7.95 -18.63
C LYS A 214 22.70 8.96 -17.51
N PHE A 215 22.15 8.73 -16.32
CA PHE A 215 22.27 9.60 -15.15
C PHE A 215 23.17 9.02 -14.05
N HIS A 216 24.17 8.23 -14.45
CA HIS A 216 25.20 7.69 -13.54
C HIS A 216 24.61 6.87 -12.39
N LEU A 217 23.64 6.02 -12.70
CA LEU A 217 22.93 5.19 -11.71
C LEU A 217 23.87 4.46 -10.74
N GLU A 218 24.96 3.87 -11.24
CA GLU A 218 25.88 3.07 -10.41
C GLU A 218 26.72 3.94 -9.45
N ASP A 219 27.00 5.19 -9.82
CA ASP A 219 27.77 6.13 -8.99
C ASP A 219 26.90 6.84 -7.95
N ARG A 220 25.58 6.88 -8.18
CA ARG A 220 24.64 7.70 -7.39
C ARG A 220 23.71 6.90 -6.49
N ILE A 221 23.59 5.60 -6.66
CA ILE A 221 22.79 4.76 -5.77
C ILE A 221 23.68 4.06 -4.76
N VAL A 222 23.36 4.22 -3.49
CA VAL A 222 23.96 3.47 -2.38
C VAL A 222 22.89 2.50 -1.84
N PRO A 223 22.99 1.20 -2.11
CA PRO A 223 22.05 0.22 -1.57
C PRO A 223 22.21 0.13 -0.04
N VAL A 224 21.09 0.08 0.69
CA VAL A 224 21.07 -0.11 2.14
C VAL A 224 20.20 -1.34 2.44
N PRO A 225 20.79 -2.53 2.64
CA PRO A 225 20.06 -3.74 3.00
C PRO A 225 19.38 -3.56 4.36
N GLY A 226 18.05 -3.62 4.39
CA GLY A 226 17.29 -3.42 5.61
C GLY A 226 15.79 -3.59 5.41
N ASP A 227 15.04 -3.53 6.49
CA ASP A 227 13.61 -3.79 6.52
C ASP A 227 12.86 -2.75 7.38
N LEU A 228 11.88 -2.08 6.75
CA LEU A 228 10.99 -1.13 7.42
C LEU A 228 10.21 -1.75 8.58
N ALA A 229 9.93 -3.05 8.54
CA ALA A 229 9.18 -3.74 9.59
C ALA A 229 9.99 -3.95 10.88
N GLN A 230 11.32 -3.74 10.83
CA GLN A 230 12.24 -4.05 11.91
C GLN A 230 12.67 -2.78 12.66
N PRO A 231 12.97 -2.87 13.97
CA PRO A 231 13.61 -1.79 14.72
C PRO A 231 14.86 -1.27 14.01
N LEU A 232 15.13 0.04 14.09
CA LEU A 232 16.26 0.67 13.40
C LEU A 232 16.33 0.34 11.90
N LEU A 233 15.18 0.10 11.26
CA LEU A 233 15.07 -0.27 9.84
C LEU A 233 15.78 -1.58 9.49
N GLY A 234 15.95 -2.48 10.48
CA GLY A 234 16.67 -3.75 10.33
C GLY A 234 18.19 -3.61 10.31
N LEU A 235 18.71 -2.42 10.61
CA LEU A 235 20.15 -2.14 10.71
C LEU A 235 20.64 -2.36 12.13
N ASP A 236 21.91 -2.73 12.29
CA ASP A 236 22.55 -2.65 13.60
C ASP A 236 22.72 -1.18 14.03
N ALA A 237 22.96 -0.97 15.33
CA ALA A 237 22.98 0.36 15.92
C ALA A 237 24.11 1.26 15.39
N ASP A 238 25.23 0.68 14.95
CA ASP A 238 26.36 1.46 14.44
C ASP A 238 26.11 1.84 12.98
N THR A 239 25.62 0.91 12.15
CA THR A 239 25.20 1.19 10.78
C THR A 239 24.08 2.23 10.73
N PHE A 240 23.08 2.14 11.62
CA PHE A 240 22.01 3.14 11.72
C PHE A 240 22.55 4.55 12.04
N LYS A 241 23.53 4.66 12.95
CA LYS A 241 24.19 5.94 13.28
C LYS A 241 25.09 6.45 12.16
N MET A 242 25.80 5.56 11.47
CA MET A 242 26.59 5.92 10.29
C MET A 242 25.69 6.49 9.20
N LEU A 243 24.59 5.81 8.87
CA LEU A 243 23.59 6.31 7.94
C LEU A 243 23.08 7.69 8.38
N ALA A 244 22.72 7.86 9.65
CA ALA A 244 22.30 9.14 10.20
C ALA A 244 23.39 10.25 10.10
N THR A 245 24.66 9.91 9.95
CA THR A 245 25.74 10.89 9.79
C THR A 245 25.87 11.33 8.33
N GLU A 246 25.64 10.41 7.39
CA GLU A 246 25.81 10.63 5.95
C GLU A 246 24.64 11.37 5.31
N ILE A 247 23.40 11.11 5.71
CA ILE A 247 22.22 11.61 5.00
C ILE A 247 21.83 13.04 5.41
N ASP A 248 21.33 13.80 4.43
CA ASP A 248 20.91 15.19 4.57
C ASP A 248 19.39 15.35 4.70
N ALA A 249 18.63 14.49 4.01
CA ALA A 249 17.17 14.49 3.95
C ALA A 249 16.63 13.07 3.76
N ILE A 250 15.36 12.85 4.10
CA ILE A 250 14.68 11.57 3.98
C ILE A 250 13.42 11.74 3.13
N LEU A 251 13.27 10.89 2.12
CA LEU A 251 12.04 10.69 1.37
C LEU A 251 11.42 9.35 1.76
N HIS A 252 10.43 9.39 2.64
CA HIS A 252 9.78 8.20 3.19
C HIS A 252 8.58 7.80 2.33
N ASN A 253 8.83 6.93 1.34
CA ASN A 253 7.82 6.40 0.41
C ASN A 253 7.40 4.95 0.70
N GLY A 254 8.31 4.15 1.26
CA GLY A 254 8.07 2.73 1.51
C GLY A 254 6.93 2.49 2.49
N ALA A 255 5.97 1.68 2.04
CA ALA A 255 4.82 1.22 2.81
C ALA A 255 4.36 -0.13 2.24
N GLU A 256 3.64 -0.91 3.04
CA GLU A 256 2.84 -2.03 2.56
C GLU A 256 1.44 -1.53 2.20
N VAL A 257 1.11 -1.61 0.91
CA VAL A 257 -0.17 -1.17 0.36
C VAL A 257 -1.05 -2.39 0.13
N ASN A 258 -1.91 -2.68 1.11
CA ASN A 258 -2.88 -3.76 1.02
C ASN A 258 -4.20 -3.32 1.66
N LEU A 259 -5.22 -3.09 0.83
CA LEU A 259 -6.52 -2.57 1.27
C LEU A 259 -7.37 -3.61 2.02
N VAL A 260 -6.92 -4.87 2.04
CA VAL A 260 -7.64 -6.00 2.63
C VAL A 260 -7.11 -6.34 4.02
N LYS A 261 -5.80 -6.19 4.24
CA LYS A 261 -5.18 -6.52 5.52
C LYS A 261 -5.70 -5.61 6.65
N PRO A 262 -5.92 -6.16 7.86
CA PRO A 262 -6.26 -5.35 9.02
C PRO A 262 -5.09 -4.46 9.44
N TYR A 263 -5.38 -3.40 10.19
CA TYR A 263 -4.37 -2.46 10.70
C TYR A 263 -3.21 -3.16 11.41
N SER A 264 -3.51 -4.17 12.24
CA SER A 264 -2.50 -4.91 13.02
C SER A 264 -1.42 -5.55 12.14
N ALA A 265 -1.78 -6.06 10.97
CA ALA A 265 -0.85 -6.68 10.02
C ALA A 265 0.01 -5.64 9.28
N LEU A 266 -0.47 -4.41 9.14
CA LEU A 266 0.23 -3.32 8.45
C LEU A 266 1.04 -2.43 9.40
N LYS A 267 0.77 -2.51 10.71
CA LYS A 267 1.36 -1.67 11.75
C LYS A 267 2.89 -1.72 11.75
N SER A 268 3.49 -2.90 11.63
CA SER A 268 4.95 -3.06 11.68
C SER A 268 5.64 -2.26 10.56
N VAL A 269 5.17 -2.41 9.32
CA VAL A 269 5.77 -1.73 8.16
C VAL A 269 5.38 -0.25 8.11
N ASN A 270 4.10 0.06 8.22
CA ASN A 270 3.60 1.40 7.92
C ASN A 270 3.78 2.36 9.11
N VAL A 271 3.48 1.90 10.33
CA VAL A 271 3.50 2.75 11.53
C VAL A 271 4.86 2.71 12.21
N LEU A 272 5.33 1.53 12.59
CA LEU A 272 6.61 1.41 13.29
C LEU A 272 7.79 1.73 12.36
N GLY A 273 7.71 1.38 11.07
CA GLY A 273 8.67 1.83 10.06
C GLY A 273 8.73 3.36 9.94
N THR A 274 7.59 4.05 9.96
CA THR A 274 7.56 5.54 10.00
C THR A 274 8.23 6.07 11.26
N GLN A 275 7.96 5.47 12.42
CA GLN A 275 8.59 5.86 13.68
C GLN A 275 10.12 5.72 13.61
N GLU A 276 10.65 4.64 13.05
CA GLU A 276 12.10 4.43 12.93
C GLU A 276 12.74 5.38 11.90
N VAL A 277 12.00 5.78 10.86
CA VAL A 277 12.42 6.86 9.95
C VAL A 277 12.51 8.20 10.67
N LEU A 278 11.50 8.55 11.48
CA LEU A 278 11.53 9.77 12.29
C LEU A 278 12.66 9.71 13.34
N ARG A 279 12.94 8.53 13.88
CA ARG A 279 14.10 8.30 14.76
C ARG A 279 15.42 8.57 14.03
N LEU A 280 15.58 8.06 12.80
CA LEU A 280 16.75 8.32 11.96
C LEU A 280 16.94 9.83 11.72
N ALA A 281 15.82 10.53 11.47
CA ALA A 281 15.79 11.96 11.22
C ALA A 281 16.33 12.83 12.37
N VAL A 282 16.17 12.37 13.62
CA VAL A 282 16.67 13.07 14.82
C VAL A 282 17.94 12.45 15.42
N THR A 283 18.36 11.29 14.92
CA THR A 283 19.58 10.62 15.38
C THR A 283 20.79 11.42 14.93
N ASN A 284 21.66 11.73 15.89
CA ASN A 284 22.87 12.50 15.66
C ASN A 284 24.06 11.58 15.46
N GLY A 285 24.97 11.99 14.58
CA GLY A 285 26.28 11.38 14.45
C GLY A 285 27.25 11.82 15.55
N LEU A 286 28.48 11.32 15.47
CA LEU A 286 29.52 11.52 16.49
C LEU A 286 29.98 12.99 16.67
N ALA A 287 29.85 13.85 15.65
CA ALA A 287 30.52 15.16 15.63
C ALA A 287 29.59 16.38 15.52
N LYS A 288 28.33 16.23 15.08
CA LYS A 288 27.36 17.34 14.91
C LYS A 288 25.93 16.89 15.14
N THR A 289 25.16 17.71 15.84
CA THR A 289 23.70 17.58 15.89
C THR A 289 23.11 18.06 14.58
N ARG A 290 22.44 17.18 13.82
CA ARG A 290 21.83 17.52 12.54
C ARG A 290 20.53 16.76 12.36
N VAL A 291 19.44 17.52 12.26
CA VAL A 291 18.13 17.01 11.85
C VAL A 291 18.11 16.82 10.34
N LYS A 292 17.40 15.79 9.89
CA LYS A 292 17.13 15.56 8.47
C LYS A 292 15.68 15.89 8.19
N PRO A 293 15.38 16.74 7.20
CA PRO A 293 14.00 16.96 6.79
C PRO A 293 13.37 15.65 6.31
N VAL A 294 12.10 15.42 6.65
CA VAL A 294 11.36 14.22 6.27
C VAL A 294 10.23 14.60 5.32
N HIS A 295 10.32 14.11 4.10
CA HIS A 295 9.23 14.18 3.13
C HIS A 295 8.47 12.85 3.19
N TYR A 296 7.34 12.84 3.89
CA TYR A 296 6.51 11.67 4.10
C TYR A 296 5.47 11.54 2.99
N ILE A 297 5.46 10.40 2.31
CA ILE A 297 4.45 10.09 1.29
C ILE A 297 3.24 9.46 1.97
N SER A 298 2.14 10.20 2.00
CA SER A 298 0.83 9.77 2.50
C SER A 298 -0.12 9.47 1.32
N THR A 299 -1.41 9.41 1.57
CA THR A 299 -2.44 9.09 0.58
C THR A 299 -3.71 9.88 0.86
N ASN A 300 -4.48 10.20 -0.18
CA ASN A 300 -5.84 10.69 -0.03
C ASN A 300 -6.80 9.66 0.63
N GLY A 301 -6.39 8.39 0.73
CA GLY A 301 -7.12 7.34 1.46
C GLY A 301 -7.25 7.56 2.97
N VAL A 302 -6.60 8.59 3.53
CA VAL A 302 -6.82 9.03 4.93
C VAL A 302 -8.13 9.81 5.13
N PHE A 303 -8.88 10.05 4.06
CA PHE A 303 -10.20 10.66 4.10
C PHE A 303 -11.30 9.58 3.97
N PRO A 304 -12.21 9.44 4.95
CA PRO A 304 -13.28 8.43 4.94
C PRO A 304 -14.15 8.43 3.68
N SER A 305 -14.47 7.26 3.10
CA SER A 305 -15.32 7.14 1.91
C SER A 305 -16.72 7.69 2.10
N ALA A 306 -17.31 7.49 3.28
CA ALA A 306 -18.66 7.95 3.62
C ALA A 306 -18.75 9.46 3.93
N MET A 307 -17.63 10.18 3.98
CA MET A 307 -17.65 11.62 4.30
C MET A 307 -18.20 12.43 3.13
N ALA A 308 -19.35 13.07 3.35
CA ALA A 308 -19.89 14.05 2.42
C ALA A 308 -19.18 15.40 2.62
N ALA A 309 -18.28 15.76 1.72
CA ALA A 309 -17.66 17.07 1.66
C ALA A 309 -17.58 17.54 0.19
N PRO A 310 -17.84 18.83 -0.11
CA PRO A 310 -17.76 19.33 -1.48
C PRO A 310 -16.33 19.26 -2.04
N LYS A 311 -15.33 19.46 -1.16
CA LYS A 311 -13.91 19.28 -1.44
C LYS A 311 -13.15 18.88 -0.18
N PHE A 312 -12.12 18.05 -0.33
CA PHE A 312 -11.18 17.69 0.72
C PHE A 312 -9.92 18.54 0.61
N LEU A 313 -9.70 19.45 1.55
CA LEU A 313 -8.60 20.42 1.52
C LEU A 313 -7.25 19.83 1.92
N GLU A 314 -6.17 20.37 1.35
CA GLU A 314 -4.78 19.98 1.69
C GLU A 314 -4.48 20.16 3.19
N ASN A 315 -5.00 21.25 3.77
CA ASN A 315 -4.83 21.60 5.19
C ASN A 315 -5.95 21.07 6.11
N ALA A 316 -6.77 20.12 5.64
CA ALA A 316 -7.84 19.56 6.45
C ALA A 316 -7.29 18.86 7.72
N ASN A 317 -7.95 19.12 8.86
CA ASN A 317 -7.64 18.43 10.11
C ASN A 317 -8.28 17.04 10.12
N LEU A 318 -7.45 16.00 10.26
CA LEU A 318 -7.89 14.60 10.23
C LEU A 318 -8.12 13.99 11.62
N THR A 319 -7.89 14.73 12.71
CA THR A 319 -7.82 14.16 14.08
C THR A 319 -9.09 13.40 14.47
N GLU A 320 -10.26 13.92 14.07
CA GLU A 320 -11.57 13.37 14.40
C GLU A 320 -12.07 12.30 13.40
N LEU A 321 -11.26 11.98 12.38
CA LEU A 321 -11.69 11.09 11.28
C LEU A 321 -11.28 9.64 11.48
N SER A 322 -10.52 9.34 12.54
CA SER A 322 -9.93 8.03 12.79
C SER A 322 -10.97 6.89 12.85
N ASP A 323 -12.12 7.10 13.50
CA ASP A 323 -13.17 6.10 13.64
C ASP A 323 -13.94 5.81 12.33
N GLN A 324 -13.74 6.60 11.29
CA GLN A 324 -14.48 6.53 10.02
C GLN A 324 -13.65 5.95 8.87
N LEU A 325 -12.40 5.56 9.11
CA LEU A 325 -11.51 5.06 8.07
C LEU A 325 -11.91 3.67 7.58
N ASP A 326 -11.91 3.51 6.25
CA ASP A 326 -12.58 2.38 5.58
C ASP A 326 -11.83 1.04 5.71
N ASN A 327 -10.51 1.06 5.91
CA ASN A 327 -9.69 -0.16 5.91
C ASN A 327 -8.37 0.00 6.69
N GLY A 328 -7.69 -1.12 6.94
CA GLY A 328 -6.44 -1.17 7.71
C GLY A 328 -5.30 -0.35 7.11
N TYR A 329 -5.24 -0.23 5.78
CA TYR A 329 -4.24 0.60 5.11
C TYR A 329 -4.46 2.08 5.41
N ALA A 330 -5.68 2.59 5.19
CA ALA A 330 -6.07 3.96 5.53
C ALA A 330 -5.78 4.29 7.00
N GLN A 331 -6.14 3.38 7.92
CA GLN A 331 -5.85 3.49 9.35
C GLN A 331 -4.35 3.61 9.64
N SER A 332 -3.52 2.75 9.02
CA SER A 332 -2.07 2.77 9.21
C SER A 332 -1.41 4.05 8.70
N LYS A 333 -1.88 4.58 7.56
CA LYS A 333 -1.38 5.83 6.96
C LYS A 333 -1.80 7.04 7.78
N TRP A 334 -3.04 7.06 8.29
CA TRP A 334 -3.52 8.09 9.20
C TRP A 334 -2.68 8.15 10.48
N VAL A 335 -2.42 7.00 11.15
CA VAL A 335 -1.59 6.93 12.36
C VAL A 335 -0.19 7.49 12.09
N SER A 336 0.42 7.09 10.97
CA SER A 336 1.74 7.54 10.56
C SER A 336 1.79 9.05 10.25
N GLU A 337 0.71 9.59 9.67
CA GLU A 337 0.57 11.03 9.42
C GLU A 337 0.46 11.83 10.72
N GLN A 338 -0.28 11.33 11.72
CA GLN A 338 -0.33 11.95 13.04
C GLN A 338 1.04 11.94 13.74
N MET A 339 1.82 10.85 13.62
CA MET A 339 3.20 10.81 14.12
C MET A 339 4.11 11.83 13.42
N CYS A 340 3.92 12.04 12.12
CA CYS A 340 4.63 13.06 11.35
C CYS A 340 4.26 14.48 11.81
N HIS A 341 2.98 14.75 12.07
CA HIS A 341 2.53 16.02 12.65
C HIS A 341 3.12 16.26 14.05
N GLU A 342 3.15 15.24 14.91
CA GLU A 342 3.76 15.34 16.23
C GLU A 342 5.28 15.57 16.15
N ALA A 343 5.97 14.91 15.22
CA ALA A 343 7.39 15.17 14.97
C ALA A 343 7.61 16.63 14.50
N ALA A 344 6.73 17.13 13.63
CA ALA A 344 6.76 18.52 13.18
C ALA A 344 6.54 19.51 14.33
N HIS A 345 5.57 19.23 15.20
CA HIS A 345 5.31 20.03 16.40
C HIS A 345 6.51 20.03 17.37
N ARG A 346 7.28 18.94 17.44
CA ARG A 346 8.55 18.85 18.18
C ARG A 346 9.72 19.61 17.53
N GLY A 347 9.53 20.19 16.34
CA GLY A 347 10.51 20.98 15.61
C GLY A 347 11.31 20.21 14.55
N LEU A 348 10.88 19.01 14.15
CA LEU A 348 11.44 18.32 12.99
C LEU A 348 10.85 18.93 11.70
N PRO A 349 11.65 19.27 10.67
CA PRO A 349 11.10 19.71 9.39
C PRO A 349 10.45 18.52 8.69
N VAL A 350 9.12 18.54 8.57
CA VAL A 350 8.35 17.46 7.92
C VAL A 350 7.41 18.06 6.89
N SER A 351 7.33 17.45 5.72
CA SER A 351 6.25 17.68 4.75
C SER A 351 5.45 16.40 4.55
N ILE A 352 4.13 16.52 4.43
CA ILE A 352 3.25 15.39 4.15
C ILE A 352 2.70 15.54 2.74
N LEU A 353 2.99 14.57 1.87
CA LEU A 353 2.60 14.59 0.46
C LEU A 353 1.56 13.47 0.23
N ARG A 354 0.27 13.81 0.21
CA ARG A 354 -0.83 12.84 0.02
C ARG A 354 -1.03 12.56 -1.46
N LEU A 355 -0.83 11.32 -1.85
CA LEU A 355 -1.01 10.88 -3.23
C LEU A 355 -2.47 10.73 -3.63
N GLY A 356 -2.78 11.06 -4.88
CA GLY A 356 -4.02 10.68 -5.56
C GLY A 356 -4.01 9.23 -6.09
N ASN A 357 -4.96 8.93 -6.98
CA ASN A 357 -5.05 7.62 -7.63
C ASN A 357 -3.94 7.45 -8.67
N MET A 358 -2.92 6.65 -8.33
CA MET A 358 -1.73 6.49 -9.16
C MET A 358 -2.03 5.76 -10.48
N ALA A 359 -1.79 6.45 -11.58
CA ALA A 359 -1.87 5.95 -12.94
C ALA A 359 -0.47 5.61 -13.48
N PRO A 360 -0.37 4.83 -14.59
CA PRO A 360 0.91 4.57 -15.25
C PRO A 360 1.60 5.85 -15.72
N SER A 361 2.88 5.73 -16.10
CA SER A 361 3.64 6.87 -16.61
C SER A 361 2.98 7.41 -17.88
N SER A 362 2.80 8.73 -17.94
CA SER A 362 2.31 9.45 -19.11
C SER A 362 3.23 9.36 -20.33
N LEU A 363 4.48 8.92 -20.14
CA LEU A 363 5.49 8.78 -21.19
C LEU A 363 5.60 7.34 -21.71
N VAL A 364 5.61 6.35 -20.81
CA VAL A 364 5.92 4.95 -21.17
C VAL A 364 4.68 4.05 -21.15
N GLY A 365 3.65 4.40 -20.38
CA GLY A 365 2.40 3.64 -20.30
C GLY A 365 2.49 2.29 -19.59
N GLN A 366 3.63 1.95 -18.97
CA GLN A 366 3.77 0.70 -18.22
C GLN A 366 2.90 0.74 -16.94
N TRP A 367 1.91 -0.16 -16.88
CA TRP A 367 0.91 -0.20 -15.81
C TRP A 367 1.11 -1.40 -14.89
N ASN A 368 0.86 -1.23 -13.59
CA ASN A 368 0.65 -2.34 -12.67
C ASN A 368 -0.56 -3.18 -13.09
N THR A 369 -0.33 -4.44 -13.47
CA THR A 369 -1.38 -5.34 -13.99
C THR A 369 -2.37 -5.83 -12.93
N SER A 370 -2.13 -5.52 -11.66
CA SER A 370 -3.06 -5.79 -10.56
C SER A 370 -3.93 -4.58 -10.21
N ASP A 371 -3.71 -3.42 -10.86
CA ASP A 371 -4.53 -2.24 -10.68
C ASP A 371 -5.96 -2.46 -11.21
N PHE A 372 -6.97 -1.99 -10.49
CA PHE A 372 -8.34 -2.29 -10.87
C PHE A 372 -8.80 -1.52 -12.12
N ILE A 373 -8.34 -0.27 -12.32
CA ILE A 373 -8.63 0.46 -13.57
C ILE A 373 -7.98 -0.28 -14.75
N TYR A 374 -6.74 -0.76 -14.59
CA TYR A 374 -6.11 -1.62 -15.59
C TYR A 374 -6.95 -2.86 -15.92
N LEU A 375 -7.40 -3.60 -14.90
CA LEU A 375 -8.20 -4.81 -15.06
C LEU A 375 -9.53 -4.50 -15.76
N LEU A 376 -10.22 -3.43 -15.35
CA LEU A 376 -11.46 -2.97 -15.97
C LEU A 376 -11.29 -2.69 -17.47
N LEU A 377 -10.29 -1.89 -17.83
CA LEU A 377 -10.05 -1.50 -19.22
C LEU A 377 -9.59 -2.68 -20.08
N LYS A 378 -8.73 -3.57 -19.55
CA LYS A 378 -8.39 -4.83 -20.23
C LYS A 378 -9.60 -5.75 -20.40
N GLY A 379 -10.48 -5.79 -19.40
CA GLY A 379 -11.75 -6.51 -19.47
C GLY A 379 -12.64 -5.97 -20.60
N CYS A 380 -12.82 -4.65 -20.68
CA CYS A 380 -13.59 -4.01 -21.75
C CYS A 380 -13.02 -4.34 -23.14
N VAL A 381 -11.69 -4.31 -23.30
CA VAL A 381 -11.03 -4.67 -24.55
C VAL A 381 -11.23 -6.14 -24.90
N SER A 382 -11.16 -7.03 -23.91
CA SER A 382 -11.35 -8.47 -24.11
C SER A 382 -12.78 -8.84 -24.47
N LEU A 383 -13.75 -8.13 -23.91
CA LEU A 383 -15.19 -8.28 -24.22
C LEU A 383 -15.59 -7.59 -25.51
N GLY A 384 -14.76 -6.67 -26.02
CA GLY A 384 -15.13 -5.80 -27.15
C GLY A 384 -16.23 -4.79 -26.80
N ALA A 385 -16.42 -4.49 -25.51
CA ALA A 385 -17.50 -3.63 -25.03
C ALA A 385 -17.13 -2.87 -23.75
N VAL A 386 -17.65 -1.65 -23.64
CA VAL A 386 -17.61 -0.81 -22.42
C VAL A 386 -19.01 -0.77 -21.78
N PRO A 387 -19.10 -0.70 -20.44
CA PRO A 387 -20.39 -0.62 -19.76
C PRO A 387 -21.04 0.75 -19.96
N ASP A 388 -22.34 0.76 -20.26
CA ASP A 388 -23.18 1.96 -20.32
C ASP A 388 -23.53 2.38 -18.90
N ARG A 389 -22.70 3.29 -18.38
CA ARG A 389 -22.79 3.74 -17.00
C ARG A 389 -22.25 5.15 -16.88
N SER A 390 -22.88 5.96 -16.02
CA SER A 390 -22.56 7.39 -15.86
C SER A 390 -22.33 7.83 -14.41
N ASP A 391 -22.53 6.94 -13.43
CA ASP A 391 -22.29 7.17 -11.99
C ASP A 391 -20.88 6.76 -11.55
N TRP A 392 -20.01 6.35 -12.48
CA TRP A 392 -18.61 6.09 -12.22
C TRP A 392 -17.72 7.29 -12.57
N TYR A 393 -16.66 7.48 -11.80
CA TYR A 393 -15.69 8.57 -11.90
C TYR A 393 -14.27 8.02 -11.96
N PHE A 394 -13.46 8.59 -12.84
CA PHE A 394 -12.06 8.24 -13.04
C PHE A 394 -11.17 9.41 -12.69
N ASP A 395 -10.40 9.25 -11.62
CA ASP A 395 -9.25 10.09 -11.29
C ASP A 395 -7.97 9.30 -11.57
N MET A 396 -7.05 9.92 -12.32
CA MET A 396 -5.80 9.33 -12.74
C MET A 396 -4.69 10.36 -12.61
N THR A 397 -3.76 10.09 -11.68
CA THR A 397 -2.55 10.87 -11.46
C THR A 397 -1.36 10.11 -12.03
N PRO A 398 -0.78 10.52 -13.18
CA PRO A 398 0.37 9.82 -13.76
C PRO A 398 1.55 9.75 -12.79
N VAL A 399 2.11 8.56 -12.61
CA VAL A 399 3.16 8.30 -11.61
C VAL A 399 4.45 9.10 -11.87
N ASP A 400 4.75 9.42 -13.12
CA ASP A 400 5.88 10.26 -13.51
C ASP A 400 5.66 11.74 -13.16
N TYR A 401 4.44 12.25 -13.30
CA TYR A 401 4.07 13.56 -12.75
C TYR A 401 4.21 13.57 -11.22
N ALA A 402 3.64 12.58 -10.53
CA ALA A 402 3.71 12.50 -9.07
C ALA A 402 5.17 12.42 -8.59
N ALA A 403 6.00 11.58 -9.23
CA ALA A 403 7.41 11.46 -8.92
C ALA A 403 8.17 12.76 -9.15
N ARG A 404 7.91 13.46 -10.28
CA ARG A 404 8.52 14.75 -10.58
C ARG A 404 8.14 15.82 -9.55
N ALA A 405 6.87 15.88 -9.15
CA ALA A 405 6.38 16.80 -8.13
C ALA A 405 7.02 16.54 -6.76
N ILE A 406 7.08 15.27 -6.34
CA ILE A 406 7.71 14.89 -5.08
C ILE A 406 9.20 15.22 -5.08
N VAL A 407 9.93 14.95 -6.17
CA VAL A 407 11.36 15.28 -6.28
C VAL A 407 11.59 16.79 -6.26
N HIS A 408 10.70 17.57 -6.87
CA HIS A 408 10.74 19.04 -6.77
C HIS A 408 10.66 19.47 -5.31
N PHE A 409 9.66 18.98 -4.57
CA PHE A 409 9.47 19.29 -3.15
C PHE A 409 10.49 18.65 -2.20
N ALA A 410 11.16 17.56 -2.57
CA ALA A 410 12.13 16.91 -1.71
C ALA A 410 13.57 17.39 -1.95
N THR A 411 13.87 17.91 -3.15
CA THR A 411 15.25 18.18 -3.55
C THR A 411 15.49 19.53 -4.20
N LEU A 412 14.56 20.06 -5.00
CA LEU A 412 14.80 21.30 -5.76
C LEU A 412 14.33 22.53 -4.98
N ARG A 413 13.16 22.43 -4.37
CA ARG A 413 12.50 23.48 -3.59
C ARG A 413 11.93 22.93 -2.28
N PRO A 414 12.74 22.33 -1.39
CA PRO A 414 12.23 21.77 -0.14
C PRO A 414 11.55 22.79 0.77
N VAL A 415 11.98 24.05 0.72
CA VAL A 415 11.33 25.15 1.47
C VAL A 415 9.86 25.35 1.12
N GLU A 416 9.41 24.94 -0.07
CA GLU A 416 8.02 25.09 -0.49
C GLU A 416 7.12 24.04 0.18
N ALA A 417 7.63 22.86 0.52
CA ALA A 417 6.82 21.78 1.09
C ALA A 417 6.98 21.61 2.61
N LEU A 418 8.13 21.99 3.17
CA LEU A 418 8.39 21.76 4.59
C LEU A 418 7.40 22.53 5.48
N GLY A 419 6.80 21.81 6.44
CA GLY A 419 5.73 22.30 7.29
C GLY A 419 4.34 22.27 6.64
N GLN A 420 4.24 21.85 5.38
CA GLN A 420 2.98 21.76 4.66
C GLN A 420 2.49 20.31 4.54
N THR A 421 1.17 20.18 4.43
CA THR A 421 0.51 19.00 3.88
C THR A 421 -0.02 19.37 2.51
N LEU A 422 0.36 18.62 1.48
CA LEU A 422 0.06 18.89 0.08
C LEU A 422 -0.56 17.66 -0.59
N HIS A 423 -1.48 17.87 -1.53
CA HIS A 423 -2.09 16.82 -2.34
C HIS A 423 -1.37 16.68 -3.69
N ILE A 424 -0.66 15.57 -3.90
CA ILE A 424 0.01 15.26 -5.16
C ILE A 424 -0.90 14.36 -5.99
N GLN A 425 -1.79 15.00 -6.75
CA GLN A 425 -2.83 14.34 -7.54
C GLN A 425 -3.16 15.14 -8.80
N ASN A 426 -4.03 14.59 -9.64
CA ASN A 426 -4.55 15.33 -10.79
C ASN A 426 -5.38 16.54 -10.31
N PRO A 427 -5.02 17.78 -10.67
CA PRO A 427 -5.78 18.96 -10.27
C PRO A 427 -7.11 19.10 -11.04
N SER A 428 -7.32 18.31 -12.09
CA SER A 428 -8.58 18.26 -12.83
C SER A 428 -9.64 17.50 -12.04
N LEU A 429 -10.92 17.82 -12.28
CA LEU A 429 -12.02 17.05 -11.71
C LEU A 429 -12.01 15.59 -12.22
N PRO A 430 -12.47 14.61 -11.40
CA PRO A 430 -12.66 13.25 -11.87
C PRO A 430 -13.53 13.19 -13.12
N VAL A 431 -13.14 12.37 -14.09
CA VAL A 431 -13.83 12.26 -15.38
C VAL A 431 -14.96 11.24 -15.24
N LYS A 432 -16.19 11.63 -15.62
CA LYS A 432 -17.33 10.70 -15.64
C LYS A 432 -17.11 9.58 -16.65
N SER A 433 -17.65 8.42 -16.32
CA SER A 433 -17.51 7.16 -17.07
C SER A 433 -17.95 7.24 -18.53
N ASP A 434 -19.05 7.92 -18.83
CA ASP A 434 -19.54 8.14 -20.19
C ASP A 434 -18.49 8.87 -21.07
N ALA A 435 -17.94 9.96 -20.56
CA ALA A 435 -16.87 10.71 -21.20
C ALA A 435 -15.57 9.90 -21.25
N PHE A 436 -15.21 9.25 -20.15
CA PHE A 436 -13.98 8.45 -20.04
C PHE A 436 -13.98 7.30 -21.06
N PHE A 437 -15.05 6.51 -21.13
CA PHE A 437 -15.15 5.38 -22.06
C PHE A 437 -15.24 5.84 -23.52
N SER A 438 -15.80 7.01 -23.80
CA SER A 438 -15.75 7.63 -25.12
C SER A 438 -14.31 7.94 -25.54
N ILE A 439 -13.54 8.60 -24.66
CA ILE A 439 -12.11 8.90 -24.89
C ILE A 439 -11.30 7.61 -25.04
N PHE A 440 -11.55 6.62 -24.18
CA PHE A 440 -10.89 5.31 -24.21
C PHE A 440 -11.15 4.56 -25.52
N THR A 441 -12.41 4.52 -25.97
CA THR A 441 -12.79 3.88 -27.24
C THR A 441 -12.12 4.57 -28.42
N ALA A 442 -12.00 5.90 -28.40
CA ALA A 442 -11.26 6.65 -29.42
C ALA A 442 -9.74 6.38 -29.39
N ALA A 443 -9.17 6.15 -28.21
CA ALA A 443 -7.74 5.79 -28.06
C ALA A 443 -7.44 4.37 -28.58
N MET A 444 -8.40 3.45 -28.48
CA MET A 444 -8.29 2.07 -28.97
C MET A 444 -8.48 1.94 -30.49
N ALA A 445 -7.98 2.88 -31.31
CA ALA A 445 -8.30 3.05 -32.74
C ALA A 445 -8.33 1.77 -33.62
N SER A 446 -7.68 0.68 -33.21
CA SER A 446 -7.69 -0.64 -33.88
C SER A 446 -8.87 -1.56 -33.49
N LYS A 447 -9.57 -1.30 -32.39
CA LYS A 447 -10.64 -2.14 -31.81
C LYS A 447 -11.89 -1.30 -31.56
N LYS A 448 -12.97 -1.59 -32.30
CA LYS A 448 -14.27 -0.95 -32.07
C LYS A 448 -14.93 -1.57 -30.84
N LEU A 449 -15.00 -0.81 -29.74
CA LEU A 449 -15.72 -1.22 -28.53
C LEU A 449 -17.18 -0.78 -28.62
N ALA A 450 -18.11 -1.70 -28.38
CA ALA A 450 -19.53 -1.39 -28.29
C ALA A 450 -19.89 -0.85 -26.90
N VAL A 451 -20.85 0.05 -26.82
CA VAL A 451 -21.48 0.40 -25.54
C VAL A 451 -22.52 -0.68 -25.23
N MET A 452 -22.49 -1.24 -24.02
CA MET A 452 -23.35 -2.35 -23.60
C MET A 452 -23.98 -2.02 -22.25
N GLU A 453 -25.27 -2.31 -22.08
CA GLU A 453 -25.97 -2.08 -20.80
C GLU A 453 -25.20 -2.79 -19.66
N TYR A 454 -25.10 -2.14 -18.49
CA TYR A 454 -24.20 -2.60 -17.42
C TYR A 454 -24.52 -4.02 -16.94
N SER A 455 -25.79 -4.37 -16.77
CA SER A 455 -26.18 -5.73 -16.35
C SER A 455 -25.81 -6.78 -17.40
N GLU A 456 -25.99 -6.48 -18.69
CA GLU A 456 -25.57 -7.33 -19.80
C GLU A 456 -24.04 -7.46 -19.86
N TRP A 457 -23.31 -6.34 -19.70
CA TRP A 457 -21.85 -6.31 -19.66
C TRP A 457 -21.30 -7.18 -18.53
N LYS A 458 -21.92 -7.11 -17.35
CA LYS A 458 -21.54 -7.91 -16.19
C LYS A 458 -21.79 -9.40 -16.40
N ILE A 459 -22.92 -9.77 -17.00
CA ILE A 459 -23.21 -11.17 -17.38
C ILE A 459 -22.17 -11.66 -18.39
N SER A 460 -21.87 -10.87 -19.41
CA SER A 460 -20.86 -11.18 -20.43
C SER A 460 -19.46 -11.36 -19.84
N LEU A 461 -19.09 -10.50 -18.88
CA LEU A 461 -17.86 -10.62 -18.09
C LEU A 461 -17.80 -11.95 -17.36
N GLN A 462 -18.83 -12.31 -16.60
CA GLN A 462 -18.86 -13.57 -15.83
C GLN A 462 -18.80 -14.79 -16.74
N GLN A 463 -19.57 -14.80 -17.83
CA GLN A 463 -19.58 -15.90 -18.80
C GLN A 463 -18.23 -16.07 -19.50
N THR A 464 -17.60 -14.97 -19.88
CA THR A 464 -16.31 -15.01 -20.58
C THR A 464 -15.18 -15.39 -19.62
N ALA A 465 -15.21 -14.91 -18.38
CA ALA A 465 -14.24 -15.29 -17.35
C ALA A 465 -14.31 -16.76 -16.93
N ALA A 466 -15.49 -17.39 -17.05
CA ALA A 466 -15.68 -18.81 -16.73
C ALA A 466 -15.15 -19.77 -17.82
N LYS A 467 -14.77 -19.25 -19.01
CA LYS A 467 -14.21 -20.10 -20.08
C LYS A 467 -12.82 -20.61 -19.70
N LYS A 468 -12.49 -21.82 -20.15
CA LYS A 468 -11.20 -22.48 -19.83
C LYS A 468 -9.98 -21.70 -20.32
N ASP A 469 -10.13 -20.93 -21.39
CA ASP A 469 -9.11 -20.13 -22.05
C ASP A 469 -9.15 -18.64 -21.65
N ALA A 470 -9.96 -18.28 -20.66
CA ALA A 470 -10.04 -16.90 -20.17
C ALA A 470 -8.69 -16.42 -19.60
N SER A 471 -8.34 -15.16 -19.89
CA SER A 471 -7.13 -14.56 -19.32
C SER A 471 -7.25 -14.38 -17.81
N LEU A 472 -6.10 -14.36 -17.14
CA LEU A 472 -6.04 -14.17 -15.69
C LEU A 472 -6.60 -12.80 -15.28
N GLU A 473 -6.39 -11.76 -16.10
CA GLU A 473 -6.92 -10.41 -15.87
C GLU A 473 -8.44 -10.41 -15.88
N LEU A 474 -9.07 -11.12 -16.82
CA LEU A 474 -10.52 -11.20 -16.92
C LEU A 474 -11.12 -11.96 -15.73
N GLN A 475 -10.47 -13.05 -15.31
CA GLN A 475 -10.86 -13.80 -14.11
C GLN A 475 -10.76 -12.94 -12.84
N LYS A 476 -9.69 -12.15 -12.70
CA LYS A 476 -9.51 -11.21 -11.59
C LYS A 476 -10.59 -10.13 -11.58
N LEU A 477 -10.89 -9.53 -12.74
CA LEU A 477 -11.95 -8.53 -12.86
C LEU A 477 -13.31 -9.11 -12.48
N ALA A 478 -13.69 -10.26 -13.04
CA ALA A 478 -14.96 -10.91 -12.76
C ALA A 478 -15.12 -11.28 -11.28
N ALA A 479 -14.04 -11.71 -10.63
CA ALA A 479 -14.05 -12.03 -9.20
C ALA A 479 -14.12 -10.79 -8.30
N GLY A 480 -13.67 -9.63 -8.77
CA GLY A 480 -13.54 -8.41 -7.96
C GLY A 480 -14.60 -7.34 -8.22
N ILE A 481 -15.26 -7.33 -9.40
CA ILE A 481 -16.07 -6.20 -9.88
C ILE A 481 -17.07 -5.68 -8.83
N ASP A 482 -17.76 -6.57 -8.12
CA ASP A 482 -18.76 -6.19 -7.11
C ASP A 482 -18.16 -5.49 -5.89
N SER A 483 -16.95 -5.89 -5.48
CA SER A 483 -16.27 -5.29 -4.32
C SER A 483 -15.64 -3.95 -4.66
N PHE A 484 -15.24 -3.75 -5.92
CA PHE A 484 -14.53 -2.55 -6.35
C PHE A 484 -15.44 -1.51 -7.01
N GLU A 485 -16.67 -1.85 -7.36
CA GLU A 485 -17.64 -0.92 -7.96
C GLU A 485 -17.82 0.36 -7.12
N MET A 486 -17.85 0.23 -5.78
CA MET A 486 -17.96 1.37 -4.86
C MET A 486 -16.82 2.38 -5.00
N TYR A 487 -15.64 1.95 -5.46
CA TYR A 487 -14.49 2.82 -5.65
C TYR A 487 -14.70 3.81 -6.81
N PHE A 488 -15.45 3.41 -7.84
CA PHE A 488 -15.78 4.27 -8.98
C PHE A 488 -16.94 5.20 -8.71
N GLN A 489 -17.81 4.88 -7.75
CA GLN A 489 -18.96 5.72 -7.40
C GLN A 489 -18.56 6.95 -6.55
N SER A 490 -17.27 7.09 -6.25
CA SER A 490 -16.73 8.21 -5.52
C SER A 490 -16.55 9.42 -6.45
N ASP A 491 -17.39 10.44 -6.28
CA ASP A 491 -17.27 11.75 -6.95
C ASP A 491 -16.38 12.73 -6.16
N LYS A 492 -15.62 12.22 -5.19
CA LYS A 492 -14.83 13.04 -4.27
C LYS A 492 -13.84 13.91 -5.02
N VAL A 493 -13.86 15.19 -4.67
CA VAL A 493 -12.89 16.16 -5.17
C VAL A 493 -11.90 16.47 -4.05
N PHE A 494 -10.64 16.14 -4.27
CA PHE A 494 -9.57 16.55 -3.39
C PHE A 494 -9.01 17.86 -3.95
N ASP A 495 -8.92 18.89 -3.12
CA ASP A 495 -8.33 20.17 -3.51
C ASP A 495 -6.81 20.02 -3.57
N SER A 496 -6.17 20.49 -4.64
CA SER A 496 -4.71 20.50 -4.81
C SER A 496 -4.25 21.87 -5.31
N THR A 497 -4.94 22.93 -4.89
CA THR A 497 -4.70 24.28 -5.41
C THR A 497 -3.31 24.79 -5.01
N ILE A 498 -2.90 24.59 -3.75
CA ILE A 498 -1.61 25.06 -3.23
C ILE A 498 -0.47 24.33 -3.94
N SER A 499 -0.54 23.00 -3.98
CA SER A 499 0.47 22.18 -4.66
C SER A 499 0.52 22.46 -6.16
N ALA A 500 -0.62 22.63 -6.85
CA ALA A 500 -0.64 22.95 -8.27
C ALA A 500 0.01 24.32 -8.57
N GLU A 501 -0.26 25.35 -7.77
CA GLU A 501 0.35 26.68 -7.93
C GLU A 501 1.88 26.63 -7.74
N LEU A 502 2.36 25.92 -6.71
CA LEU A 502 3.80 25.74 -6.46
C LEU A 502 4.49 24.96 -7.59
N LEU A 503 3.85 23.91 -8.10
CA LEU A 503 4.38 23.09 -9.19
C LEU A 503 4.37 23.82 -10.53
N GLN A 504 3.37 24.66 -10.78
CA GLN A 504 3.32 25.51 -11.97
C GLN A 504 4.50 26.48 -12.02
N ALA A 505 4.94 27.02 -10.87
CA ALA A 505 6.14 27.86 -10.80
C ALA A 505 7.45 27.09 -11.11
N GLY A 506 7.42 25.75 -11.06
CA GLY A 506 8.52 24.86 -11.41
C GLY A 506 8.37 24.19 -12.78
N ASP A 507 7.42 24.63 -13.62
CA ASP A 507 7.07 24.03 -14.92
C ASP A 507 6.67 22.55 -14.84
N ILE A 508 5.98 22.14 -13.77
CA ILE A 508 5.52 20.77 -13.55
C ILE A 508 4.00 20.73 -13.65
N PHE A 509 3.49 20.11 -14.72
CA PHE A 509 2.07 20.03 -15.01
C PHE A 509 1.59 18.58 -15.02
N CYS A 510 0.41 18.33 -14.46
CA CYS A 510 -0.26 17.04 -14.60
C CYS A 510 -0.88 16.95 -15.99
N PRO A 511 -0.60 15.90 -16.78
CA PRO A 511 -1.30 15.64 -18.03
C PRO A 511 -2.81 15.51 -17.84
N LEU A 512 -3.58 16.05 -18.79
CA LEU A 512 -5.03 15.87 -18.84
C LEU A 512 -5.37 14.45 -19.29
N ILE A 513 -6.44 13.88 -18.73
CA ILE A 513 -7.02 12.63 -19.21
C ILE A 513 -7.65 12.91 -20.58
N ASN A 514 -6.98 12.49 -21.64
CA ASN A 514 -7.40 12.70 -23.01
C ASN A 514 -7.02 11.49 -23.89
N GLN A 515 -7.41 11.55 -25.17
CA GLN A 515 -7.18 10.44 -26.10
C GLN A 515 -5.68 10.13 -26.25
N HIS A 516 -4.81 11.13 -26.26
CA HIS A 516 -3.37 10.94 -26.39
C HIS A 516 -2.79 10.18 -25.19
N LEU A 517 -3.14 10.59 -23.96
CA LEU A 517 -2.69 9.91 -22.75
C LEU A 517 -3.17 8.46 -22.69
N LEU A 518 -4.46 8.22 -22.99
CA LEU A 518 -5.00 6.86 -23.01
C LEU A 518 -4.37 6.03 -24.13
N THR A 519 -4.03 6.62 -25.29
CA THR A 519 -3.28 5.92 -26.35
C THR A 519 -1.91 5.47 -25.86
N THR A 520 -1.21 6.30 -25.08
CA THR A 520 0.06 5.89 -24.45
C THR A 520 -0.15 4.69 -23.53
N TYR A 521 -1.19 4.72 -22.69
CA TYR A 521 -1.47 3.64 -21.73
C TYR A 521 -1.86 2.32 -22.41
N THR A 522 -2.49 2.39 -23.57
CA THR A 522 -2.99 1.22 -24.30
C THR A 522 -2.10 0.80 -25.47
N ALA A 523 -0.95 1.45 -25.68
CA ALA A 523 -0.08 1.21 -26.83
C ALA A 523 0.35 -0.25 -27.03
N MET A 524 0.35 -1.06 -25.96
CA MET A 524 0.74 -2.47 -25.97
C MET A 524 -0.46 -3.46 -25.95
N TRP A 525 -1.70 -3.01 -26.23
CA TRP A 525 -2.93 -3.78 -25.97
C TRP A 525 -3.67 -4.36 -27.18
#